data_AF-A0A6J8B9U6-F1
#
_entry.id   AF-A0A6J8B9U6-F1
#
_cell.length_a   1.000
_cell.length_b   1.000
_cell.length_c   1.000
_cell.angle_alpha   90.00
_cell.angle_beta   90.00
_cell.angle_gamma   90.00
#
_symmetry.space_group_name_H-M   'P 1'
#
loop_
_entity.id
_entity.type
_entity.pdbx_description
1 polymer ?
#
loop_
_entity_poly.entity_id
_entity_poly.type
_entity_poly.pdbx_seq_one_letter_code
_entity_poly.pdbx_strand_id
1 'polypeptide(L)'
;MSTESAESDTDIGEEIAHELEEPQINMAAAVPSIIPFPQKLDLDGNIATNWRKFKRTWDNYEIASGLSEKDAKLRTATLLTCVGSDAMDIFDGFAFEEENHRKDITKVIEKFEAFCVGKTNETFERYSFNICDQKECDSIDGYVSKLRKLAKTCNYGQLEESLIRDRIVWCKRQHFA
;
A
#
# COMPACT_ATOMS: atom_id res chain seq x y z
N MET A 1 -54.76 -25.15 -77.08
CA MET A 1 -54.14 -26.49 -77.10
C MET A 1 -52.64 -26.30 -77.02
N SER A 2 -52.01 -27.00 -76.06
CA SER A 2 -50.57 -27.33 -75.97
C SER A 2 -49.63 -26.19 -75.54
N THR A 3 -49.15 -26.19 -74.28
CA THR A 3 -47.85 -26.72 -73.75
C THR A 3 -46.64 -25.84 -74.17
N GLU A 4 -45.60 -25.51 -73.40
CA GLU A 4 -44.90 -26.15 -72.28
C GLU A 4 -43.84 -25.17 -71.66
N SER A 5 -43.60 -25.28 -70.34
CA SER A 5 -42.38 -25.07 -69.49
C SER A 5 -41.36 -23.92 -69.75
N ALA A 6 -41.10 -23.04 -68.76
CA ALA A 6 -40.01 -23.07 -67.73
C ALA A 6 -38.66 -22.54 -68.29
N GLU A 7 -37.81 -21.72 -67.64
CA GLU A 7 -37.37 -21.61 -66.25
C GLU A 7 -36.89 -20.18 -65.88
N SER A 8 -36.51 -20.04 -64.61
CA SER A 8 -36.01 -18.92 -63.80
C SER A 8 -34.88 -18.05 -64.35
N ASP A 9 -34.75 -16.82 -63.82
CA ASP A 9 -33.51 -16.28 -63.24
C ASP A 9 -33.80 -14.93 -62.52
N THR A 10 -33.83 -14.94 -61.18
CA THR A 10 -32.77 -14.50 -60.24
C THR A 10 -32.49 -12.99 -60.22
N ASP A 11 -32.94 -12.39 -59.11
CA ASP A 11 -32.63 -11.06 -58.57
C ASP A 11 -31.25 -11.08 -57.88
N ILE A 12 -30.25 -10.37 -58.42
CA ILE A 12 -28.95 -10.05 -57.80
C ILE A 12 -28.38 -8.82 -58.54
N GLY A 13 -27.91 -7.73 -57.96
CA GLY A 13 -27.74 -7.32 -56.58
C GLY A 13 -27.21 -5.88 -56.59
N GLU A 14 -27.71 -5.05 -55.67
CA GLU A 14 -27.25 -3.68 -55.44
C GLU A 14 -25.96 -3.73 -54.62
N GLU A 15 -24.88 -3.21 -55.22
CA GLU A 15 -23.53 -3.19 -54.69
C GLU A 15 -23.43 -2.17 -53.55
N ILE A 16 -23.48 -2.63 -52.29
CA ILE A 16 -23.19 -1.79 -51.13
C ILE A 16 -21.74 -2.05 -50.71
N ALA A 17 -20.88 -1.07 -51.00
CA ALA A 17 -19.52 -1.00 -50.49
C ALA A 17 -19.56 -0.94 -48.94
N HIS A 18 -19.16 -2.04 -48.29
CA HIS A 18 -18.91 -2.06 -46.86
C HIS A 18 -17.50 -1.51 -46.63
N GLU A 19 -17.39 -0.22 -46.33
CA GLU A 19 -16.18 0.38 -45.76
C GLU A 19 -15.76 -0.43 -44.53
N LEU A 20 -14.61 -1.10 -44.61
CA LEU A 20 -13.96 -1.72 -43.47
C LEU A 20 -13.28 -0.60 -42.69
N GLU A 21 -13.98 -0.03 -41.70
CA GLU A 21 -13.34 0.83 -40.70
C GLU A 21 -12.26 0.02 -39.97
N GLU A 22 -11.00 0.39 -40.20
CA GLU A 22 -9.87 -0.13 -39.44
C GLU A 22 -10.07 0.24 -37.95
N PRO A 23 -9.90 -0.70 -37.01
CA PRO A 23 -10.05 -0.38 -35.60
C PRO A 23 -8.94 0.58 -35.20
N GLN A 24 -9.31 1.84 -34.96
CA GLN A 24 -8.44 2.87 -34.41
C GLN A 24 -8.01 2.44 -33.00
N ILE A 25 -6.81 1.86 -32.89
CA ILE A 25 -6.18 1.58 -31.60
C ILE A 25 -5.89 2.93 -30.96
N ASN A 26 -6.75 3.34 -30.03
CA ASN A 26 -6.57 4.53 -29.21
C ASN A 26 -5.32 4.33 -28.35
N MET A 27 -4.19 4.88 -28.81
CA MET A 27 -2.95 4.96 -28.04
C MET A 27 -3.11 6.04 -26.96
N ALA A 28 -3.88 5.74 -25.92
CA ALA A 28 -3.79 6.47 -24.66
C ALA A 28 -2.35 6.32 -24.17
N ALA A 29 -1.64 7.45 -24.05
CA ALA A 29 -0.23 7.56 -23.76
C ALA A 29 0.29 6.45 -22.83
N ALA A 30 1.08 5.52 -23.38
CA ALA A 30 1.81 4.55 -22.60
C ALA A 30 2.84 5.31 -21.77
N VAL A 31 2.55 5.53 -20.49
CA VAL A 31 3.57 5.93 -19.52
C VAL A 31 4.59 4.78 -19.50
N PRO A 32 5.86 4.99 -19.88
CA PRO A 32 6.86 3.94 -19.83
C PRO A 32 7.16 3.67 -18.34
N SER A 33 6.48 2.68 -17.78
CA SER A 33 6.37 2.50 -16.33
C SER A 33 7.38 1.47 -15.81
N ILE A 34 8.66 1.84 -15.75
CA ILE A 34 9.54 1.22 -14.75
C ILE A 34 9.15 1.84 -13.40
N ILE A 35 8.13 1.28 -12.77
CA ILE A 35 7.74 1.65 -11.42
C ILE A 35 8.73 0.97 -10.46
N PRO A 36 9.49 1.74 -9.67
CA PRO A 36 10.46 1.15 -8.75
C PRO A 36 9.74 0.29 -7.71
N PHE A 37 10.41 -0.78 -7.28
CA PHE A 37 9.90 -1.57 -6.17
C PHE A 37 9.73 -0.69 -4.92
N PRO A 38 8.66 -0.92 -4.13
CA PRO A 38 8.48 -0.22 -2.87
C PRO A 38 9.65 -0.54 -1.93
N GLN A 39 9.97 0.40 -1.05
CA GLN A 39 10.95 0.16 0.00
C GLN A 39 10.46 -0.98 0.91
N LYS A 40 11.38 -1.88 1.29
CA LYS A 40 11.07 -3.01 2.19
C LYS A 40 10.48 -2.56 3.53
N LEU A 41 9.75 -3.45 4.18
CA LEU A 41 9.20 -3.19 5.51
C LEU A 41 10.35 -3.03 6.51
N ASP A 42 10.34 -1.90 7.22
CA ASP A 42 11.28 -1.62 8.29
C ASP A 42 10.72 -2.12 9.63
N LEU A 43 11.37 -3.13 10.20
CA LEU A 43 11.01 -3.76 11.47
C LEU A 43 11.71 -3.13 12.68
N ASP A 44 12.53 -2.10 12.49
CA ASP A 44 13.20 -1.41 13.58
C ASP A 44 12.37 -0.23 14.10
N GLY A 45 12.48 0.03 15.41
CA GLY A 45 11.76 1.12 16.07
C GLY A 45 10.25 0.93 16.11
N ASN A 46 9.48 1.90 15.61
CA ASN A 46 8.02 1.86 15.62
C ASN A 46 7.48 1.05 14.44
N ILE A 47 7.42 -0.27 14.63
CA ILE A 47 6.95 -1.25 13.64
C ILE A 47 5.54 -0.91 13.13
N ALA A 48 4.62 -0.49 13.99
CA ALA A 48 3.25 -0.18 13.61
C ALA A 48 3.12 1.03 12.67
N THR A 49 3.97 2.03 12.87
CA THR A 49 4.05 3.21 11.98
C THR A 49 4.73 2.84 10.67
N ASN A 50 5.79 2.03 10.72
CA ASN A 50 6.48 1.56 9.53
C ASN A 50 5.58 0.68 8.66
N TRP A 51 4.81 -0.22 9.26
CA TRP A 51 3.79 -1.01 8.59
C TRP A 51 2.74 -0.14 7.90
N ARG A 52 2.18 0.87 8.58
CA ARG A 52 1.20 1.79 7.96
C ARG A 52 1.77 2.53 6.75
N LYS A 53 3.03 2.95 6.81
CA LYS A 53 3.71 3.57 5.66
C LYS A 53 3.88 2.55 4.53
N PHE A 54 4.42 1.37 4.84
CA PHE A 54 4.63 0.30 3.88
C PHE A 54 3.33 -0.10 3.18
N LYS A 55 2.26 -0.35 3.95
CA LYS A 55 0.94 -0.69 3.42
C LYS A 55 0.42 0.38 2.46
N ARG A 56 0.50 1.66 2.82
CA ARG A 56 0.10 2.76 1.92
C ARG A 56 0.92 2.76 0.63
N THR A 57 2.23 2.56 0.72
CA THR A 57 3.11 2.49 -0.44
C THR A 57 2.77 1.28 -1.32
N TRP A 58 2.51 0.12 -0.71
CA TRP A 58 2.06 -1.09 -1.39
C TRP A 58 0.73 -0.88 -2.12
N ASP A 59 -0.28 -0.33 -1.45
CA ASP A 59 -1.60 -0.08 -2.03
C ASP A 59 -1.47 0.81 -3.30
N ASN A 60 -0.64 1.85 -3.24
CA ASN A 60 -0.36 2.71 -4.40
C ASN A 60 0.43 1.98 -5.50
N TYR A 61 1.44 1.19 -5.13
CA TYR A 61 2.25 0.43 -6.06
C TYR A 61 1.41 -0.61 -6.81
N GLU A 62 0.53 -1.31 -6.12
CA GLU A 62 -0.34 -2.33 -6.69
C GLU A 62 -1.26 -1.77 -7.76
N ILE A 63 -1.82 -0.58 -7.54
CA ILE A 63 -2.64 0.15 -8.52
C ILE A 63 -1.75 0.64 -9.68
N ALA A 64 -0.65 1.34 -9.37
CA ALA A 64 0.19 1.98 -10.39
C ALA A 64 0.83 0.96 -11.35
N SER A 65 1.21 -0.21 -10.83
CA SER A 65 1.82 -1.30 -11.62
C SER A 65 0.80 -2.17 -12.36
N GLY A 66 -0.50 -1.94 -12.17
CA GLY A 66 -1.56 -2.80 -12.70
C GLY A 66 -1.60 -4.19 -12.07
N LEU A 67 -0.91 -4.39 -10.94
CA LEU A 67 -0.96 -5.65 -10.19
C LEU A 67 -2.35 -5.91 -9.61
N SER A 68 -3.11 -4.86 -9.31
CA SER A 68 -4.48 -4.95 -8.78
C SER A 68 -5.42 -5.81 -9.66
N GLU A 69 -5.17 -5.86 -10.97
CA GLU A 69 -5.96 -6.62 -11.94
C GLU A 69 -5.45 -8.06 -12.16
N LYS A 70 -4.34 -8.43 -11.52
CA LYS A 70 -3.73 -9.76 -11.66
C LYS A 70 -4.29 -10.74 -10.63
N ASP A 71 -3.98 -12.02 -10.86
CA ASP A 71 -4.36 -13.11 -9.96
C ASP A 71 -3.83 -12.92 -8.53
N ALA A 72 -4.62 -13.34 -7.54
CA ALA A 72 -4.31 -13.19 -6.12
C ALA A 72 -2.98 -13.84 -5.74
N LYS A 73 -2.62 -14.98 -6.34
CA LYS A 73 -1.35 -15.66 -6.06
C LYS A 73 -0.15 -14.82 -6.53
N LEU A 74 -0.26 -14.18 -7.70
CA LEU A 74 0.80 -13.32 -8.24
C LEU A 74 0.95 -12.04 -7.40
N ARG A 75 -0.18 -11.44 -7.02
CA ARG A 75 -0.20 -10.26 -6.14
C ARG A 75 0.45 -10.57 -4.79
N THR A 76 0.09 -11.70 -4.18
CA THR A 76 0.67 -12.17 -2.91
C THR A 76 2.15 -12.47 -3.03
N ALA A 77 2.59 -13.17 -4.09
CA ALA A 77 4.01 -13.45 -4.31
C ALA A 77 4.83 -12.16 -4.48
N THR A 78 4.28 -11.17 -5.18
CA THR A 78 4.94 -9.87 -5.35
C THR A 78 5.01 -9.11 -4.02
N LEU A 79 3.94 -9.11 -3.23
CA LEU A 79 3.93 -8.55 -1.87
C LEU A 79 5.04 -9.16 -1.02
N LEU A 80 5.12 -10.50 -1.00
CA LEU A 80 6.14 -11.26 -0.25
C LEU A 80 7.57 -10.99 -0.71
N THR A 81 7.74 -10.65 -1.99
CA THR A 81 9.05 -10.23 -2.51
C THR A 81 9.40 -8.80 -2.06
N CYS A 82 8.41 -7.93 -1.96
CA CYS A 82 8.59 -6.52 -1.59
C CYS A 82 8.81 -6.28 -0.09
N VAL A 83 8.25 -7.13 0.77
CA VAL A 83 8.33 -7.01 2.24
C VAL A 83 9.75 -7.18 2.78
N GLY A 84 10.59 -7.96 2.09
CA GLY A 84 12.01 -8.16 2.43
C GLY A 84 12.27 -9.37 3.33
N SER A 85 13.54 -9.76 3.46
CA SER A 85 13.99 -10.98 4.16
C SER A 85 13.51 -11.06 5.61
N ASP A 86 13.69 -9.99 6.37
CA ASP A 86 13.47 -9.99 7.81
C ASP A 86 12.00 -10.21 8.17
N ALA A 87 11.10 -9.71 7.30
CA ALA A 87 9.67 -9.89 7.45
C ALA A 87 9.16 -11.15 6.73
N MET A 88 9.96 -11.77 5.85
CA MET A 88 9.70 -13.13 5.35
C MET A 88 9.89 -14.17 6.46
N ASP A 89 10.90 -14.03 7.33
CA ASP A 89 11.08 -14.90 8.50
C ASP A 89 9.86 -14.85 9.44
N ILE A 90 9.26 -13.66 9.59
CA ILE A 90 8.02 -13.47 10.34
C ILE A 90 6.84 -14.17 9.65
N PHE A 91 6.75 -14.05 8.32
CA PHE A 91 5.71 -14.70 7.53
C PHE A 91 5.76 -16.24 7.67
N ASP A 92 6.95 -16.82 7.66
CA ASP A 92 7.13 -18.27 7.82
C ASP A 92 6.63 -18.75 9.19
N GLY A 93 6.72 -17.89 10.21
CA GLY A 93 6.17 -18.12 11.55
C GLY A 93 4.66 -17.90 11.69
N PHE A 94 3.97 -17.38 10.67
CA PHE A 94 2.52 -17.18 10.74
C PHE A 94 1.75 -18.50 10.70
N ALA A 95 0.87 -18.67 11.70
CA ALA A 95 -0.14 -19.72 11.71
C ALA A 95 -1.34 -19.27 10.87
N PHE A 96 -1.63 -20.04 9.82
CA PHE A 96 -2.84 -19.90 8.99
C PHE A 96 -3.78 -21.08 9.26
N GLU A 97 -5.08 -20.82 9.25
CA GLU A 97 -6.09 -21.87 9.42
C GLU A 97 -6.12 -22.84 8.24
N GLU A 98 -5.88 -22.32 7.03
CA GLU A 98 -5.80 -23.09 5.80
C GLU A 98 -4.55 -22.71 5.01
N GLU A 99 -3.93 -23.69 4.34
CA GLU A 99 -2.73 -23.45 3.54
C GLU A 99 -3.00 -22.51 2.35
N ASN A 100 -4.25 -22.49 1.85
CA ASN A 100 -4.63 -21.57 0.78
C ASN A 100 -4.63 -20.10 1.22
N HIS A 101 -4.81 -19.82 2.53
CA HIS A 101 -4.74 -18.44 3.04
C HIS A 101 -3.34 -17.83 2.90
N ARG A 102 -2.28 -18.65 2.79
CA ARG A 102 -0.92 -18.16 2.49
C ARG A 102 -0.78 -17.54 1.10
N LYS A 103 -1.73 -17.82 0.20
CA LYS A 103 -1.78 -17.30 -1.17
C LYS A 103 -2.85 -16.21 -1.36
N ASP A 104 -3.60 -15.90 -0.31
CA ASP A 104 -4.60 -14.84 -0.31
C ASP A 104 -3.98 -13.56 0.25
N ILE A 105 -3.84 -12.56 -0.61
CA ILE A 105 -3.24 -11.27 -0.27
C ILE A 105 -3.93 -10.61 0.94
N THR A 106 -5.25 -10.75 1.05
CA THR A 106 -6.03 -10.14 2.13
C THR A 106 -5.64 -10.76 3.46
N LYS A 107 -5.57 -12.10 3.52
CA LYS A 107 -5.19 -12.84 4.73
C LYS A 107 -3.75 -12.59 5.13
N VAL A 108 -2.85 -12.48 4.15
CA VAL A 108 -1.45 -12.15 4.41
C VAL A 108 -1.32 -10.74 4.99
N ILE A 109 -2.00 -9.75 4.41
CA ILE A 109 -2.02 -8.37 4.93
C ILE A 109 -2.62 -8.32 6.33
N GLU A 110 -3.72 -9.01 6.60
CA GLU A 110 -4.35 -9.09 7.94
C GLU A 110 -3.37 -9.64 8.99
N LYS A 111 -2.61 -10.70 8.67
CA LYS A 111 -1.63 -11.29 9.59
C LYS A 111 -0.46 -10.35 9.87
N PHE A 112 0.07 -9.70 8.83
CA PHE A 112 1.11 -8.69 9.01
C PHE A 112 0.61 -7.48 9.80
N GLU A 113 -0.62 -7.03 9.57
CA GLU A 113 -1.23 -5.96 10.33
C GLU A 113 -1.40 -6.35 11.80
N ALA A 114 -1.92 -7.54 12.08
CA ALA A 114 -2.03 -8.06 13.44
C ALA A 114 -0.67 -8.17 14.14
N PHE A 115 0.38 -8.61 13.43
CA PHE A 115 1.73 -8.68 13.98
C PHE A 115 2.31 -7.28 14.24
N CYS A 116 2.28 -6.40 13.25
CA CYS A 116 2.93 -5.10 13.31
C CYS A 116 2.20 -4.11 14.22
N VAL A 117 0.86 -4.11 14.18
CA VAL A 117 0.01 -3.22 14.98
C VAL A 117 -0.27 -3.82 16.35
N GLY A 118 -0.58 -5.13 16.42
CA GLY A 118 -0.82 -5.81 17.70
C GLY A 118 0.39 -5.84 18.62
N LYS A 119 1.61 -5.68 18.08
CA LYS A 119 2.85 -5.53 18.84
C LYS A 119 3.28 -4.07 19.02
N THR A 120 2.39 -3.08 18.84
CA THR A 120 2.71 -1.69 19.22
C THR A 120 3.03 -1.67 20.72
N ASN A 121 4.32 -1.67 21.06
CA ASN A 121 4.74 -1.67 22.44
C ASN A 121 4.60 -0.25 22.97
N GLU A 122 3.45 0.05 23.60
CA GLU A 122 3.19 1.35 24.20
C GLU A 122 4.34 1.82 25.09
N THR A 123 5.00 0.90 25.80
CA THR A 123 6.15 1.21 26.66
C THR A 123 7.32 1.75 25.85
N PHE A 124 7.61 1.16 24.69
CA PHE A 124 8.68 1.62 23.80
C PHE A 124 8.33 2.95 23.12
N GLU A 125 7.07 3.15 22.75
CA GLU A 125 6.59 4.42 22.19
C GLU A 125 6.71 5.55 23.22
N ARG A 126 6.27 5.30 24.47
CA ARG A 126 6.41 6.24 25.58
C ARG A 126 7.87 6.51 25.91
N TYR A 127 8.72 5.49 25.87
CA TYR A 127 10.16 5.66 25.99
C TYR A 127 10.71 6.58 24.90
N SER A 128 10.40 6.32 23.63
CA SER A 128 10.82 7.13 22.48
C SER A 128 10.35 8.58 22.59
N PHE A 129 9.12 8.81 23.05
CA PHE A 129 8.61 10.14 23.38
C PHE A 129 9.42 10.81 24.50
N ASN A 130 9.73 10.07 25.56
CA ASN A 130 10.44 10.58 26.75
C ASN A 130 11.94 10.80 26.55
N ILE A 131 12.55 10.24 25.52
CA ILE A 131 13.94 10.52 25.13
C ILE A 131 14.04 11.50 23.95
N CYS A 132 12.91 12.00 23.45
CA CYS A 132 12.91 12.96 22.35
C CYS A 132 13.24 14.37 22.86
N ASP A 133 14.46 14.83 22.57
CA ASP A 133 14.94 16.16 22.93
C ASP A 133 15.06 17.10 21.73
N GLN A 134 14.85 18.39 21.99
CA GLN A 134 15.08 19.47 21.03
C GLN A 134 16.59 19.60 20.80
N LYS A 135 17.03 19.43 19.55
CA LYS A 135 18.42 19.68 19.16
C LYS A 135 18.70 21.18 19.11
N GLU A 136 19.96 21.60 19.26
CA GLU A 136 20.37 23.01 19.25
C GLU A 136 19.89 23.79 18.01
N CYS A 137 19.79 23.11 16.86
CA CYS A 137 19.34 23.70 15.60
C CYS A 137 17.86 23.46 15.26
N ASP A 138 17.10 22.73 16.09
CA ASP A 138 15.68 22.47 15.82
C ASP A 138 14.83 23.69 16.19
N SER A 139 13.96 24.14 15.29
CA SER A 139 12.92 25.12 15.63
C SER A 139 11.94 24.54 16.65
N ILE A 140 11.32 25.42 17.46
CA ILE A 140 10.31 24.99 18.44
C ILE A 140 9.14 24.30 17.73
N ASP A 141 8.65 24.86 16.62
CA ASP A 141 7.54 24.28 15.85
C ASP A 141 7.90 22.89 15.27
N GLY A 142 9.14 22.72 14.80
CA GLY A 142 9.65 21.44 14.33
C GLY A 142 9.70 20.40 15.44
N TYR A 143 10.15 20.78 16.64
CA TYR A 143 10.18 19.92 17.81
C TYR A 143 8.77 19.53 18.28
N VAL A 144 7.85 20.49 18.38
CA VAL A 144 6.44 20.24 18.73
C VAL A 144 5.80 19.27 17.73
N SER A 145 6.09 19.43 16.44
CA SER A 145 5.58 18.52 15.40
C SER A 145 6.11 17.09 15.57
N LYS A 146 7.39 16.93 15.94
CA LYS A 146 7.98 15.61 16.26
C LYS A 146 7.30 14.98 17.49
N LEU A 147 7.12 15.74 18.57
CA LEU A 147 6.45 15.26 19.79
C LEU A 147 4.99 14.84 19.52
N ARG A 148 4.22 15.65 18.79
CA ARG A 148 2.84 15.32 18.37
C ARG A 148 2.80 14.02 17.56
N LYS A 149 3.79 13.78 16.70
CA LYS A 149 3.86 12.55 15.91
C LYS A 149 4.10 11.31 16.77
N LEU A 150 4.99 11.41 17.77
CA LEU A 150 5.31 10.32 18.70
C LEU A 150 4.17 10.06 19.70
N ALA A 151 3.51 11.11 20.17
CA ALA A 151 2.45 10.98 21.18
C ALA A 151 1.22 10.18 20.66
N LYS A 152 0.94 10.25 19.35
CA LYS A 152 -0.15 9.50 18.70
C LYS A 152 -0.08 7.99 18.86
N THR A 153 1.10 7.41 19.07
CA THR A 153 1.31 5.97 19.25
C THR A 153 1.52 5.58 20.71
N CYS A 154 1.56 6.54 21.64
CA CYS A 154 1.79 6.31 23.06
C CYS A 154 0.52 5.98 23.87
N ASN A 155 -0.67 6.09 23.24
CA ASN A 155 -1.97 5.88 23.87
C ASN A 155 -2.17 6.71 25.15
N TYR A 156 -1.81 8.01 25.11
CA TYR A 156 -1.96 8.91 26.25
C TYR A 156 -3.40 9.41 26.47
N GLY A 157 -4.29 9.18 25.49
CA GLY A 157 -5.69 9.62 25.55
C GLY A 157 -5.81 11.11 25.81
N GLN A 158 -6.60 11.49 26.82
CA GLN A 158 -6.86 12.89 27.17
C GLN A 158 -5.60 13.65 27.68
N LEU A 159 -4.54 12.94 28.06
CA LEU A 159 -3.32 13.54 28.59
C LEU A 159 -2.32 13.97 27.49
N GLU A 160 -2.56 13.63 26.23
CA GLU A 160 -1.64 13.87 25.11
C GLU A 160 -1.12 15.32 25.08
N GLU A 161 -2.01 16.31 25.04
CA GLU A 161 -1.62 17.73 24.98
C GLU A 161 -0.96 18.25 26.27
N SER A 162 -1.25 17.64 27.42
CA SER A 162 -0.59 18.02 28.68
C SER A 162 0.85 17.52 28.69
N LEU A 163 1.06 16.26 28.33
CA LEU A 163 2.38 15.64 28.31
C LEU A 163 3.30 16.25 27.25
N ILE A 164 2.77 16.69 26.11
CA ILE A 164 3.54 17.45 25.12
C ILE A 164 4.01 18.79 25.72
N ARG A 165 3.14 19.53 26.41
CA ARG A 165 3.50 20.79 27.07
C ARG A 165 4.56 20.58 28.16
N ASP A 166 4.39 19.57 29.00
CA ASP A 166 5.36 19.23 30.04
C ASP A 166 6.72 18.90 29.44
N ARG A 167 6.75 18.16 28.33
CA ARG A 167 8.00 17.81 27.64
C ARG A 167 8.71 19.03 27.07
N ILE A 168 7.98 19.99 26.49
CA ILE A 168 8.55 21.24 25.98
C ILE A 168 9.23 22.02 27.12
N VAL A 169 8.61 22.09 28.29
CA VAL A 169 9.16 22.76 29.47
C VAL A 169 10.40 22.04 30.00
N TRP A 170 10.35 20.70 30.12
CA TRP A 170 11.49 19.91 30.58
C TRP A 170 12.70 19.99 29.66
N CYS A 171 12.50 19.97 28.35
CA CYS A 171 13.60 20.05 27.40
C CYS A 171 14.37 21.38 27.50
N LYS A 172 13.67 22.51 27.71
CA LYS A 172 14.33 23.81 27.94
C LYS A 172 15.25 23.78 29.15
N ARG A 173 14.88 23.08 30.23
CA ARG A 173 15.69 23.03 31.45
C ARG A 173 17.04 22.34 31.27
N GLN A 174 17.15 21.38 30.33
CA GLN A 174 18.41 20.66 30.09
C GLN A 174 19.44 21.46 29.28
N HIS A 175 19.02 22.48 28.52
CA HIS A 175 19.92 23.34 27.75
C HIS A 175 20.51 24.51 28.56
N PHE A 176 20.01 24.76 29.77
CA PHE A 176 20.47 25.84 30.66
C PHE A 176 21.18 25.35 31.93
N ALA A 177 21.54 24.06 31.99
CA ALA A 177 22.21 23.43 33.13
C ALA A 177 23.67 23.09 32.81
#